data_AF-A0AAV6DCH2-F1
#
_entry.id   AF-A0AAV6DCH2-F1
#
_cell.length_a   1.000
_cell.length_b   1.000
_cell.length_c   1.000
_cell.angle_alpha   90.00
_cell.angle_beta   90.00
_cell.angle_gamma   90.00
#
_symmetry.space_group_name_H-M   'P 1'
#
loop_
_entity.id
_entity.type
_entity.pdbx_description
1 polymer ?
#
loop_
_entity_poly.entity_id
_entity_poly.type
_entity_poly.pdbx_seq_one_letter_code
_entity_poly.pdbx_strand_id
1 'polypeptide(L)'
;MIGSPFLAGRDRYERVMDGRVDNTHEAFFTHTVRITDPDRSVEVTAVCSPSPGYEIQEVTARLLDGTADPGIAADFPRLAGTPMVGGFTRRVAEVCGEREGAAVFVDAAIEVARLARQVTKMPASAVATLRPADAEACWALDMAGWVDLPGSCFTYSPAGRALFGTRPVSCPMSPSLYSPPPGARGVFTRRKVARLVLTGTRLHLFHSMHDNVHGFDLHYEIDTERNAIAAVDSVISRLPYDGICSEPQGRIQSLRGQPVGAALRKSIQSSLGGVGGCAQLYDLTSDLLKLLTLPASS
;
A
#
# COMPACT_ATOMS: atom_id res chain seq x y z
N MET A 1 22.02 -6.29 -15.93
CA MET A 1 22.54 -5.82 -14.63
C MET A 1 21.39 -5.18 -13.88
N ILE A 2 21.23 -5.47 -12.59
CA ILE A 2 20.24 -4.77 -11.77
C ILE A 2 20.71 -3.34 -11.51
N GLY A 3 19.80 -2.39 -11.63
CA GLY A 3 20.03 -1.00 -11.25
C GLY A 3 18.73 -0.29 -10.96
N SER A 4 18.75 1.04 -11.00
CA SER A 4 17.55 1.87 -10.89
C SER A 4 17.70 3.08 -11.79
N PRO A 5 16.68 3.45 -12.60
CA PRO A 5 16.73 4.66 -13.40
C PRO A 5 16.74 5.92 -12.50
N PHE A 6 16.24 5.80 -11.27
CA PHE A 6 16.19 6.88 -10.28
C PHE A 6 17.55 7.20 -9.63
N LEU A 7 18.57 6.36 -9.87
CA LEU A 7 19.95 6.57 -9.42
C LEU A 7 20.87 7.06 -10.56
N ALA A 8 20.32 7.38 -11.73
CA ALA A 8 21.12 7.95 -12.81
C ALA A 8 21.73 9.30 -12.37
N GLY A 9 23.06 9.34 -12.24
CA GLY A 9 23.79 10.53 -11.81
C GLY A 9 23.67 10.87 -10.33
N ARG A 10 23.19 9.95 -9.47
CA ARG A 10 23.08 10.14 -8.01
C ARG A 10 23.20 8.83 -7.24
N ASP A 11 23.80 8.87 -6.06
CA ASP A 11 23.97 7.67 -5.22
C ASP A 11 22.76 7.38 -4.32
N ARG A 12 21.79 8.30 -4.27
CA ARG A 12 20.59 8.19 -3.43
C ARG A 12 19.34 8.70 -4.14
N TYR A 13 18.24 7.96 -3.96
CA TYR A 13 16.88 8.37 -4.31
C TYR A 13 15.97 8.16 -3.11
N GLU A 14 15.04 9.08 -2.88
CA GLU A 14 14.03 8.95 -1.82
C GLU A 14 12.69 9.50 -2.30
N ARG A 15 11.64 8.69 -2.14
CA ARG A 15 10.26 9.04 -2.44
C ARG A 15 9.42 8.93 -1.19
N VAL A 16 8.63 9.96 -0.94
CA VAL A 16 7.67 10.04 0.16
C VAL A 16 6.26 10.00 -0.41
N MET A 17 5.39 9.20 0.19
CA MET A 17 3.94 9.26 -0.03
C MET A 17 3.26 9.67 1.27
N ASP A 18 2.40 10.67 1.20
CA ASP A 18 1.47 11.05 2.26
C ASP A 18 0.03 10.86 1.78
N GLY A 19 -0.75 10.10 2.52
CA GLY A 19 -2.10 9.71 2.19
C GLY A 19 -3.07 10.02 3.33
N ARG A 20 -4.29 10.46 3.00
CA ARG A 20 -5.35 10.67 3.98
C ARG A 20 -6.73 10.32 3.44
N VAL A 21 -7.65 9.99 4.36
CA VAL A 21 -9.07 9.76 4.10
C VAL A 21 -9.90 10.71 4.96
N ASP A 22 -10.79 11.46 4.31
CA ASP A 22 -11.75 12.37 4.91
C ASP A 22 -13.18 11.84 4.72
N ASN A 23 -14.03 12.00 5.75
CA ASN A 23 -15.46 11.66 5.75
C ASN A 23 -16.33 12.90 5.55
N THR A 24 -16.09 13.64 4.47
CA THR A 24 -16.78 14.91 4.17
C THR A 24 -18.03 14.76 3.32
N HIS A 25 -18.31 13.56 2.78
CA HIS A 25 -19.50 13.26 2.00
C HIS A 25 -20.36 12.22 2.72
N GLU A 26 -21.68 12.28 2.51
CA GLU A 26 -22.62 11.35 3.15
C GLU A 26 -22.36 9.89 2.72
N ALA A 27 -22.37 9.62 1.41
CA ALA A 27 -22.20 8.27 0.85
C ALA A 27 -20.76 7.92 0.45
N PHE A 28 -19.85 8.90 0.38
CA PHE A 28 -18.51 8.74 -0.18
C PHE A 28 -17.41 9.15 0.80
N PHE A 29 -16.17 8.81 0.47
CA PHE A 29 -14.97 9.30 1.14
C PHE A 29 -14.11 10.10 0.18
N THR A 30 -13.45 11.16 0.68
CA THR A 30 -12.41 11.87 -0.06
C THR A 30 -11.05 11.30 0.32
N HIS A 31 -10.31 10.85 -0.67
CA HIS A 31 -8.96 10.32 -0.53
C HIS A 31 -8.00 11.33 -1.14
N THR A 32 -6.97 11.74 -0.41
CA THR A 32 -5.89 12.58 -0.97
C THR A 32 -4.59 11.82 -0.82
N VAL A 33 -3.87 11.67 -1.92
CA VAL A 33 -2.51 11.12 -1.95
C VAL A 33 -1.57 12.15 -2.55
N ARG A 34 -0.48 12.45 -1.85
CA ARG A 34 0.64 13.21 -2.36
C ARG A 34 1.86 12.31 -2.46
N ILE A 35 2.53 12.31 -3.60
CA ILE A 35 3.83 11.67 -3.78
C ILE A 35 4.86 12.73 -4.10
N THR A 36 5.99 12.70 -3.40
CA THR A 36 7.12 13.62 -3.63
C THR A 36 8.40 12.81 -3.73
N ASP A 37 9.18 13.06 -4.76
CA ASP A 37 10.54 12.57 -4.93
C ASP A 37 11.46 13.74 -5.32
N PRO A 38 12.78 13.54 -5.57
CA PRO A 38 13.67 14.66 -5.87
C PRO A 38 13.39 15.37 -7.20
N ASP A 39 12.63 14.74 -8.10
CA ASP A 39 12.41 15.25 -9.45
C ASP A 39 11.00 15.86 -9.60
N ARG A 40 10.03 15.45 -8.77
CA ARG A 40 8.64 15.92 -8.85
C ARG A 40 7.82 15.73 -7.57
N SER A 41 6.76 16.51 -7.46
CA SER A 41 5.71 16.36 -6.45
C SER A 41 4.35 16.38 -7.13
N VAL A 42 3.52 15.37 -6.88
CA VAL A 42 2.16 15.26 -7.44
C VAL A 42 1.14 14.99 -6.35
N GLU A 43 -0.11 15.36 -6.60
CA GLU A 43 -1.24 15.03 -5.75
C GLU A 43 -2.40 14.49 -6.58
N VAL A 44 -3.05 13.44 -6.08
CA VAL A 44 -4.30 12.92 -6.60
C VAL A 44 -5.33 12.97 -5.47
N THR A 45 -6.48 13.58 -5.74
CA THR A 45 -7.63 13.59 -4.83
C THR A 45 -8.82 12.93 -5.51
N ALA A 46 -9.41 11.93 -4.87
CA ALA A 46 -10.57 11.19 -5.40
C ALA A 46 -11.69 11.07 -4.36
N VAL A 47 -12.93 11.27 -4.80
CA VAL A 47 -14.15 10.98 -4.04
C VAL A 47 -14.63 9.60 -4.49
N CYS A 48 -14.69 8.63 -3.58
CA CYS A 48 -14.98 7.24 -3.93
C CYS A 48 -16.02 6.61 -3.01
N SER A 49 -16.78 5.66 -3.53
CA SER A 49 -17.70 4.86 -2.71
C SER A 49 -16.91 3.88 -1.84
N PRO A 50 -17.38 3.57 -0.62
CA PRO A 50 -16.76 2.54 0.20
C PRO A 50 -16.99 1.13 -0.39
N SER A 51 -16.51 0.11 0.32
CA SER A 51 -16.86 -1.28 0.03
C SER A 51 -18.38 -1.45 -0.08
N PRO A 52 -18.90 -2.26 -1.03
CA PRO A 52 -18.17 -3.06 -2.01
C PRO A 52 -17.86 -2.34 -3.34
N GLY A 53 -18.35 -1.11 -3.52
CA GLY A 53 -18.35 -0.43 -4.82
C GLY A 53 -16.96 0.04 -5.26
N TYR A 54 -16.23 0.71 -4.36
CA TYR A 54 -14.91 1.30 -4.66
C TYR A 54 -14.88 2.15 -5.95
N GLU A 55 -16.01 2.74 -6.33
CA GLU A 55 -16.18 3.49 -7.57
C GLU A 55 -15.76 4.94 -7.36
N ILE A 56 -14.99 5.47 -8.31
CA ILE A 56 -14.60 6.87 -8.34
C ILE A 56 -15.78 7.72 -8.80
N GLN A 57 -16.29 8.58 -7.93
CA GLN A 57 -17.29 9.58 -8.28
C GLN A 57 -16.63 10.78 -8.96
N GLU A 58 -15.56 11.30 -8.35
CA GLU A 58 -14.79 12.44 -8.82
C GLU A 58 -13.32 12.18 -8.59
N VAL A 59 -12.46 12.65 -9.50
CA VAL A 59 -11.02 12.63 -9.27
C VAL A 59 -10.35 13.82 -9.94
N THR A 60 -9.37 14.36 -9.24
CA THR A 60 -8.50 15.44 -9.71
C THR A 60 -7.05 15.06 -9.46
N ALA A 61 -6.16 15.55 -10.31
CA ALA A 61 -4.73 15.37 -10.17
C ALA A 61 -4.01 16.70 -10.40
N ARG A 62 -2.88 16.90 -9.74
CA ARG A 62 -2.08 18.13 -9.78
C ARG A 62 -0.60 17.81 -9.79
N LEU A 63 0.15 18.51 -10.64
CA LEU A 63 1.59 18.67 -10.47
C LEU A 63 1.81 19.81 -9.47
N LEU A 64 2.49 19.53 -8.37
CA LEU A 64 2.80 20.51 -7.33
C LEU A 64 4.20 21.10 -7.52
N ASP A 65 5.15 20.30 -8.00
CA ASP A 65 6.53 20.69 -8.26
C ASP A 65 7.19 19.75 -9.28
N GLY A 66 8.25 20.21 -9.94
CA GLY A 66 9.01 19.45 -10.95
C GLY A 66 8.39 19.42 -12.34
N THR A 67 8.72 18.40 -13.13
CA THR A 67 8.23 18.24 -14.52
C THR A 67 7.30 17.04 -14.67
N ALA A 68 6.20 17.24 -15.39
CA ALA A 68 5.34 16.20 -15.92
C ALA A 68 4.50 16.80 -17.05
N ASP A 69 4.00 15.94 -17.95
CA ASP A 69 3.06 16.39 -18.98
C ASP A 69 1.75 16.89 -18.32
N PRO A 70 1.36 18.16 -18.49
CA PRO A 70 0.16 18.72 -17.88
C PRO A 70 -1.14 18.06 -18.39
N GLY A 71 -1.10 17.43 -19.56
CA GLY A 71 -2.21 16.65 -20.10
C GLY A 71 -2.58 15.46 -19.23
N ILE A 72 -1.64 14.91 -18.45
CA ILE A 72 -1.94 13.82 -17.51
C ILE A 72 -2.98 14.30 -16.49
N ALA A 73 -2.70 15.43 -15.81
CA ALA A 73 -3.60 15.98 -14.80
C ALA A 73 -4.97 16.36 -15.40
N ALA A 74 -5.00 16.88 -16.63
CA ALA A 74 -6.23 17.23 -17.33
C ALA A 74 -7.09 16.00 -17.71
N ASP A 75 -6.48 14.85 -17.96
CA ASP A 75 -7.17 13.62 -18.33
C ASP A 75 -7.72 12.83 -17.13
N PHE A 76 -7.21 13.05 -15.91
CA PHE A 76 -7.61 12.28 -14.72
C PHE A 76 -9.12 12.20 -14.45
N PRO A 77 -9.91 13.27 -14.64
CA PRO A 77 -11.38 13.20 -14.48
C PRO A 77 -12.06 12.11 -15.32
N ARG A 78 -11.43 11.60 -16.39
CA ARG A 78 -11.94 10.47 -17.19
C ARG A 78 -12.02 9.15 -16.44
N LEU A 79 -11.42 9.06 -15.24
CA LEU A 79 -11.54 7.89 -14.37
C LEU A 79 -12.85 7.86 -13.56
N ALA A 80 -13.68 8.89 -13.61
CA ALA A 80 -15.02 8.85 -13.01
C ALA A 80 -15.83 7.64 -13.51
N GLY A 81 -16.57 6.99 -12.61
CA GLY A 81 -17.28 5.74 -12.86
C GLY A 81 -16.39 4.50 -12.89
N THR A 82 -15.07 4.63 -12.67
CA THR A 82 -14.16 3.47 -12.65
C THR A 82 -14.11 2.84 -11.26
N PRO A 83 -14.36 1.53 -11.11
CA PRO A 83 -14.12 0.82 -9.86
C PRO A 83 -12.62 0.55 -9.65
N MET A 84 -12.14 0.83 -8.43
CA MET A 84 -10.74 0.65 -8.00
C MET A 84 -10.45 -0.81 -7.58
N VAL A 85 -10.73 -1.74 -8.48
CA VAL A 85 -10.57 -3.19 -8.30
C VAL A 85 -9.59 -3.78 -9.33
N GLY A 86 -9.58 -5.11 -9.53
CA GLY A 86 -8.74 -5.76 -10.54
C GLY A 86 -8.78 -5.05 -11.90
N GLY A 87 -7.61 -4.75 -12.45
CA GLY A 87 -7.45 -4.01 -13.70
C GLY A 87 -7.39 -2.47 -13.56
N PHE A 88 -7.58 -1.92 -12.36
CA PHE A 88 -7.52 -0.47 -12.13
C PHE A 88 -6.18 0.15 -12.55
N THR A 89 -5.04 -0.44 -12.16
CA THR A 89 -3.70 0.04 -12.57
C THR A 89 -3.56 0.19 -14.09
N ARG A 90 -4.08 -0.78 -14.86
CA ARG A 90 -4.05 -0.72 -16.33
C ARG A 90 -4.88 0.45 -16.85
N ARG A 91 -6.09 0.65 -16.34
CA ARG A 91 -6.96 1.76 -16.74
C ARG A 91 -6.33 3.12 -16.44
N VAL A 92 -5.69 3.28 -15.27
CA VAL A 92 -4.97 4.52 -14.96
C VAL A 92 -3.78 4.72 -15.89
N ALA A 93 -3.03 3.66 -16.19
CA ALA A 93 -1.92 3.72 -17.13
C ALA A 93 -2.39 4.09 -18.56
N GLU A 94 -3.54 3.58 -19.00
CA GLU A 94 -4.16 3.96 -20.29
C GLU A 94 -4.54 5.44 -20.31
N VAL A 95 -5.09 5.97 -19.21
CA VAL A 95 -5.36 7.41 -19.06
C VAL A 95 -4.06 8.21 -19.05
N CYS A 96 -3.02 7.77 -18.36
CA CYS A 96 -1.74 8.49 -18.28
C CYS A 96 -0.90 8.40 -19.55
N GLY A 97 -1.01 7.33 -20.35
CA GLY A 97 -0.20 7.08 -21.53
C GLY A 97 1.31 6.99 -21.26
N GLU A 98 2.11 6.94 -22.32
CA GLU A 98 3.58 6.98 -22.27
C GLU A 98 4.11 8.42 -22.18
N ARG A 99 3.55 9.20 -21.26
CA ARG A 99 3.88 10.62 -21.05
C ARG A 99 4.91 10.82 -19.95
N GLU A 100 5.67 11.92 -20.02
CA GLU A 100 6.62 12.28 -18.98
C GLU A 100 5.92 12.41 -17.61
N GLY A 101 6.38 11.67 -16.61
CA GLY A 101 5.81 11.67 -15.28
C GLY A 101 4.58 10.79 -15.08
N ALA A 102 4.09 10.08 -16.11
CA ALA A 102 2.94 9.18 -16.01
C ALA A 102 3.03 8.19 -14.83
N ALA A 103 4.21 7.61 -14.61
CA ALA A 103 4.42 6.61 -13.56
C ALA A 103 4.09 7.12 -12.14
N VAL A 104 4.41 8.38 -11.81
CA VAL A 104 4.14 8.91 -10.46
C VAL A 104 2.64 9.15 -10.23
N PHE A 105 1.91 9.53 -11.28
CA PHE A 105 0.46 9.68 -11.22
C PHE A 105 -0.24 8.32 -11.12
N VAL A 106 0.24 7.30 -11.83
CA VAL A 106 -0.24 5.92 -11.69
C VAL A 106 -0.03 5.43 -10.26
N ASP A 107 1.16 5.62 -9.70
CA ASP A 107 1.44 5.22 -8.31
C ASP A 107 0.55 5.96 -7.30
N ALA A 108 0.32 7.26 -7.48
CA ALA A 108 -0.57 8.03 -6.61
C ALA A 108 -2.03 7.52 -6.66
N ALA A 109 -2.53 7.17 -7.85
CA ALA A 109 -3.86 6.58 -8.00
C ALA A 109 -3.96 5.18 -7.38
N ILE A 110 -2.91 4.34 -7.51
CA ILE A 110 -2.87 3.04 -6.84
C ILE A 110 -2.93 3.21 -5.31
N GLU A 111 -2.24 4.20 -4.77
CA GLU A 111 -2.31 4.49 -3.33
C GLU A 111 -3.70 4.99 -2.91
N VAL A 112 -4.41 5.77 -3.74
CA VAL A 112 -5.83 6.09 -3.51
C VAL A 112 -6.66 4.81 -3.39
N ALA A 113 -6.48 3.86 -4.30
CA ALA A 113 -7.17 2.56 -4.24
C ALA A 113 -6.82 1.76 -2.97
N ARG A 114 -5.57 1.81 -2.52
CA ARG A 114 -5.13 1.17 -1.26
C ARG A 114 -5.72 1.85 -0.02
N LEU A 115 -5.86 3.18 -0.02
CA LEU A 115 -6.50 3.94 1.05
C LEU A 115 -8.00 3.68 1.14
N ALA A 116 -8.68 3.50 0.00
CA ALA A 116 -10.11 3.19 -0.04
C ALA A 116 -10.52 1.89 0.67
N ARG A 117 -9.54 1.05 1.01
CA ARG A 117 -9.71 -0.20 1.76
C ARG A 117 -9.37 -0.08 3.25
N GLN A 118 -9.18 1.14 3.77
CA GLN A 118 -8.76 1.37 5.15
C GLN A 118 -9.88 1.91 6.04
N VAL A 119 -10.93 2.48 5.44
CA VAL A 119 -12.10 3.05 6.15
C VAL A 119 -13.37 2.54 5.48
N THR A 120 -14.41 2.28 6.26
CA THR A 120 -15.74 1.89 5.77
C THR A 120 -16.85 2.75 6.41
N LYS A 121 -18.09 2.61 5.93
CA LYS A 121 -19.28 3.31 6.44
C LYS A 121 -20.31 2.32 6.96
N MET A 122 -20.03 1.69 8.09
CA MET A 122 -20.99 0.85 8.81
C MET A 122 -21.99 1.72 9.58
N PRO A 123 -23.22 1.24 9.81
CA PRO A 123 -24.18 1.91 10.70
C PRO A 123 -23.58 2.12 12.10
N ALA A 124 -23.90 3.25 12.74
CA ALA A 124 -23.40 3.55 14.08
C ALA A 124 -23.75 2.47 15.12
N SER A 125 -24.88 1.77 14.93
CA SER A 125 -25.28 0.64 15.77
C SER A 125 -24.31 -0.54 15.71
N ALA A 126 -23.59 -0.73 14.59
CA ALA A 126 -22.62 -1.81 14.44
C ALA A 126 -21.38 -1.63 15.33
N VAL A 127 -21.03 -0.38 15.67
CA VAL A 127 -19.84 -0.05 16.47
C VAL A 127 -20.17 0.39 17.90
N ALA A 128 -21.46 0.55 18.23
CA ALA A 128 -21.91 1.13 19.50
C ALA A 128 -21.44 0.36 20.74
N THR A 129 -21.23 -0.95 20.61
CA THR A 129 -20.78 -1.83 21.70
C THR A 129 -19.30 -2.21 21.58
N LEU A 130 -18.57 -1.66 20.59
CA LEU A 130 -17.18 -2.00 20.37
C LEU A 130 -16.34 -1.50 21.56
N ARG A 131 -15.77 -2.44 22.31
CA ARG A 131 -14.90 -2.13 23.44
C ARG A 131 -13.49 -1.81 22.92
N PRO A 132 -12.75 -0.89 23.57
CA PRO A 132 -11.34 -0.68 23.25
C PRO A 132 -10.56 -2.01 23.30
N ALA A 133 -9.70 -2.23 22.31
CA ALA A 133 -8.85 -3.42 22.16
C ALA A 133 -9.59 -4.77 22.03
N ASP A 134 -10.90 -4.79 21.74
CA ASP A 134 -11.64 -6.03 21.46
C ASP A 134 -11.31 -6.56 20.05
N ALA A 135 -10.18 -7.26 19.95
CA ALA A 135 -9.63 -7.72 18.68
C ALA A 135 -10.57 -8.63 17.89
N GLU A 136 -11.33 -9.50 18.55
CA GLU A 136 -12.26 -10.41 17.87
C GLU A 136 -13.48 -9.66 17.33
N ALA A 137 -14.01 -8.69 18.08
CA ALA A 137 -15.09 -7.83 17.60
C ALA A 137 -14.63 -6.96 16.42
N CYS A 138 -13.43 -6.36 16.49
CA CYS A 138 -12.83 -5.64 15.37
C CYS A 138 -12.67 -6.54 14.13
N TRP A 139 -12.20 -7.78 14.31
CA TRP A 139 -12.07 -8.74 13.20
C TRP A 139 -13.42 -9.08 12.57
N ALA A 140 -14.47 -9.23 13.38
CA ALA A 140 -15.82 -9.47 12.87
C ALA A 140 -16.34 -8.26 12.07
N LEU A 141 -16.06 -7.04 12.53
CA LEU A 141 -16.39 -5.81 11.80
C LEU A 141 -15.58 -5.70 10.50
N ASP A 142 -14.31 -6.08 10.50
CA ASP A 142 -13.49 -6.12 9.28
C ASP A 142 -14.13 -7.02 8.22
N MET A 143 -14.47 -8.24 8.61
CA MET A 143 -15.07 -9.24 7.71
C MET A 143 -16.46 -8.84 7.20
N ALA A 144 -17.19 -7.99 7.93
CA ALA A 144 -18.47 -7.45 7.51
C ALA A 144 -18.33 -6.17 6.67
N GLY A 145 -17.33 -5.34 6.97
CA GLY A 145 -17.15 -4.00 6.42
C GLY A 145 -16.41 -3.94 5.09
N TRP A 146 -15.61 -4.97 4.77
CA TRP A 146 -14.84 -5.05 3.52
C TRP A 146 -15.02 -6.41 2.84
N VAL A 147 -15.61 -6.40 1.65
CA VAL A 147 -15.92 -7.61 0.87
C VAL A 147 -14.68 -8.39 0.41
N ASP A 148 -13.52 -7.73 0.31
CA ASP A 148 -12.28 -8.27 -0.23
C ASP A 148 -11.28 -8.74 0.84
N LEU A 149 -11.58 -8.56 2.12
CA LEU A 149 -10.73 -9.05 3.21
C LEU A 149 -10.72 -10.58 3.38
N PRO A 150 -11.83 -11.32 3.22
CA PRO A 150 -11.81 -12.78 3.39
C PRO A 150 -10.73 -13.46 2.54
N GLY A 151 -9.78 -14.14 3.18
CA GLY A 151 -8.66 -14.83 2.52
C GLY A 151 -7.59 -13.93 1.89
N SER A 152 -7.66 -12.61 2.08
CA SER A 152 -6.68 -11.65 1.54
C SER A 152 -5.28 -11.79 2.15
N CYS A 153 -5.20 -12.13 3.43
CA CYS A 153 -3.96 -12.38 4.17
C CYS A 153 -4.18 -13.43 5.26
N PHE A 154 -3.10 -13.82 5.96
CA PHE A 154 -3.14 -14.82 7.02
C PHE A 154 -4.22 -14.58 8.07
N THR A 155 -4.32 -13.35 8.59
CA THR A 155 -5.28 -13.01 9.66
C THR A 155 -6.75 -13.17 9.24
N TYR A 156 -7.05 -12.98 7.96
CA TYR A 156 -8.40 -13.15 7.41
C TYR A 156 -8.61 -14.52 6.76
N SER A 157 -7.69 -15.47 6.98
CA SER A 157 -7.83 -16.87 6.59
C SER A 157 -8.51 -17.69 7.71
N PRO A 158 -9.03 -18.90 7.40
CA PRO A 158 -9.50 -19.81 8.45
C PRO A 158 -8.45 -20.14 9.50
N ALA A 159 -7.17 -20.24 9.11
CA ALA A 159 -6.07 -20.52 10.02
C ALA A 159 -5.81 -19.34 10.97
N GLY A 160 -5.81 -18.10 10.47
CA GLY A 160 -5.69 -16.91 11.30
C GLY A 160 -6.88 -16.74 12.24
N ARG A 161 -8.10 -16.96 11.74
CA ARG A 161 -9.33 -16.92 12.55
C ARG A 161 -9.27 -17.89 13.73
N ALA A 162 -8.75 -19.09 13.52
CA ALA A 162 -8.64 -20.11 14.56
C ALA A 162 -7.73 -19.72 15.74
N LEU A 163 -6.91 -18.66 15.61
CA LEU A 163 -6.01 -18.20 16.67
C LEU A 163 -6.69 -17.25 17.67
N PHE A 164 -7.80 -16.60 17.32
CA PHE A 164 -8.56 -15.80 18.27
C PHE A 164 -9.06 -16.67 19.43
N GLY A 165 -8.96 -16.14 20.66
CA GLY A 165 -9.30 -16.88 21.88
C GLY A 165 -8.25 -17.90 22.36
N THR A 166 -7.22 -18.19 21.55
CA THR A 166 -6.13 -19.12 21.94
C THR A 166 -4.92 -18.41 22.56
N ARG A 167 -4.84 -17.08 22.41
CA ARG A 167 -3.71 -16.25 22.82
C ARG A 167 -4.13 -14.78 22.97
N PRO A 168 -3.34 -13.94 23.67
CA PRO A 168 -3.54 -12.50 23.65
C PRO A 168 -3.38 -11.95 22.22
N VAL A 169 -4.31 -11.08 21.83
CA VAL A 169 -4.26 -10.34 20.56
C VAL A 169 -4.53 -8.88 20.85
N SER A 170 -3.59 -8.00 20.45
CA SER A 170 -3.80 -6.55 20.57
C SER A 170 -4.25 -5.97 19.22
N CYS A 171 -5.08 -4.93 19.28
CA CYS A 171 -5.69 -4.34 18.11
C CYS A 171 -5.73 -2.80 18.24
N PRO A 172 -5.10 -2.04 17.33
CA PRO A 172 -5.11 -0.58 17.36
C PRO A 172 -6.34 0.03 16.67
N MET A 173 -7.25 -0.79 16.16
CA MET A 173 -8.45 -0.32 15.45
C MET A 173 -9.32 0.54 16.36
N SER A 174 -9.95 1.56 15.77
CA SER A 174 -10.86 2.46 16.46
C SER A 174 -12.24 2.46 15.78
N PRO A 175 -13.34 2.72 16.50
CA PRO A 175 -14.68 2.81 15.93
C PRO A 175 -14.77 3.74 14.71
N SER A 176 -13.98 4.82 14.68
CA SER A 176 -13.97 5.79 13.58
C SER A 176 -13.48 5.22 12.24
N LEU A 177 -12.76 4.09 12.22
CA LEU A 177 -12.40 3.42 10.97
C LEU A 177 -13.59 2.68 10.33
N TYR A 178 -14.56 2.28 11.17
CA TYR A 178 -15.76 1.54 10.75
C TYR A 178 -16.97 2.44 10.54
N SER A 179 -17.14 3.45 11.39
CA SER A 179 -18.24 4.41 11.34
C SER A 179 -17.72 5.81 11.68
N PRO A 180 -17.02 6.48 10.75
CA PRO A 180 -16.46 7.80 11.00
C PRO A 180 -17.55 8.86 11.23
N PRO A 181 -17.34 9.83 12.12
CA PRO A 181 -18.26 10.95 12.29
C PRO A 181 -18.42 11.77 10.99
N PRO A 182 -19.64 12.23 10.65
CA PRO A 182 -19.85 13.11 9.49
C PRO A 182 -18.98 14.37 9.57
N GLY A 183 -18.35 14.73 8.45
CA GLY A 183 -17.45 15.89 8.35
C GLY A 183 -16.04 15.67 8.91
N ALA A 184 -15.73 14.49 9.45
CA ALA A 184 -14.40 14.20 9.98
C ALA A 184 -13.33 14.27 8.88
N ARG A 185 -12.16 14.82 9.24
CA ARG A 185 -10.97 14.87 8.37
C ARG A 185 -9.84 14.07 8.97
N GLY A 186 -9.01 13.45 8.13
CA GLY A 186 -7.90 12.62 8.57
C GLY A 186 -8.37 11.41 9.40
N VAL A 187 -9.51 10.82 9.04
CA VAL A 187 -10.02 9.58 9.67
C VAL A 187 -8.96 8.49 9.60
N PHE A 188 -8.26 8.43 8.47
CA PHE A 188 -7.09 7.60 8.27
C PHE A 188 -5.99 8.43 7.62
N THR A 189 -4.75 8.19 8.03
CA THR A 189 -3.55 8.80 7.47
C THR A 189 -2.48 7.75 7.31
N ARG A 190 -1.74 7.80 6.21
CA ARG A 190 -0.61 6.91 5.93
C ARG A 190 0.55 7.70 5.40
N ARG A 191 1.74 7.37 5.88
CA ARG A 191 3.00 7.84 5.32
C ARG A 191 3.83 6.65 4.86
N LYS A 192 4.38 6.72 3.65
CA LYS A 192 5.40 5.80 3.17
C LYS A 192 6.68 6.54 2.80
N VAL A 193 7.82 5.91 3.05
CA VAL A 193 9.12 6.39 2.55
C VAL A 193 9.83 5.24 1.87
N ALA A 194 10.06 5.35 0.56
CA ALA A 194 10.86 4.41 -0.22
C ALA A 194 12.20 5.06 -0.56
N ARG A 195 13.31 4.37 -0.31
CA ARG A 195 14.66 4.90 -0.53
C ARG A 195 15.53 3.85 -1.19
N LEU A 196 16.37 4.31 -2.12
CA LEU A 196 17.45 3.55 -2.73
C LEU A 196 18.78 4.23 -2.43
N VAL A 197 19.80 3.44 -2.11
CA VAL A 197 21.18 3.91 -1.94
C VAL A 197 22.13 2.92 -2.59
N LEU A 198 22.97 3.37 -3.52
CA LEU A 198 24.02 2.55 -4.12
C LEU A 198 25.35 2.81 -3.40
N THR A 199 25.97 1.75 -2.89
CA THR A 199 27.32 1.82 -2.28
C THR A 199 28.19 0.71 -2.85
N GLY A 200 29.08 1.07 -3.78
CA GLY A 200 29.88 0.09 -4.52
C GLY A 200 28.96 -0.86 -5.31
N THR A 201 29.04 -2.16 -5.00
CA THR A 201 28.24 -3.23 -5.65
C THR A 201 27.00 -3.63 -4.84
N ARG A 202 26.65 -2.85 -3.81
CA ARG A 202 25.47 -3.06 -2.98
C ARG A 202 24.42 -2.00 -3.27
N LEU A 203 23.23 -2.44 -3.66
CA LEU A 203 22.05 -1.59 -3.73
C LEU A 203 21.21 -1.83 -2.47
N HIS A 204 21.15 -0.83 -1.61
CA HIS A 204 20.32 -0.83 -0.41
C HIS A 204 18.94 -0.24 -0.73
N LEU A 205 17.90 -0.94 -0.31
CA LEU A 205 16.52 -0.53 -0.48
C LEU A 205 15.87 -0.47 0.89
N PHE A 206 15.14 0.60 1.13
CA PHE A 206 14.37 0.81 2.33
C PHE A 206 12.94 1.19 1.96
N HIS A 207 11.96 0.61 2.65
CA HIS A 207 10.57 1.03 2.53
C HIS A 207 9.90 1.02 3.90
N SER A 208 9.47 2.17 4.37
CA SER A 208 8.62 2.27 5.56
C SER A 208 7.17 2.57 5.18
N MET A 209 6.25 2.10 6.02
CA MET A 209 4.85 2.49 6.01
C MET A 209 4.33 2.59 7.44
N HIS A 210 3.86 3.78 7.79
CA HIS A 210 3.25 4.06 9.08
C HIS A 210 1.88 4.68 8.85
N ASP A 211 0.86 4.07 9.43
CA ASP A 211 -0.51 4.57 9.38
C ASP A 211 -1.21 4.38 10.73
N ASN A 212 -2.53 4.53 10.78
CA ASN A 212 -3.30 4.38 12.02
C ASN A 212 -3.14 2.97 12.63
N VAL A 213 -2.92 1.93 11.84
CA VAL A 213 -3.04 0.51 12.27
C VAL A 213 -1.84 -0.37 11.91
N HIS A 214 -0.93 0.14 11.08
CA HIS A 214 0.29 -0.53 10.63
C HIS A 214 1.53 0.34 10.88
N GLY A 215 2.65 -0.33 11.15
CA GLY A 215 3.97 0.30 11.26
C GLY A 215 5.04 -0.71 10.82
N PHE A 216 5.56 -0.54 9.61
CA PHE A 216 6.51 -1.42 8.96
C PHE A 216 7.72 -0.65 8.46
N ASP A 217 8.92 -1.20 8.65
CA ASP A 217 10.16 -0.76 8.05
C ASP A 217 10.84 -1.97 7.40
N LEU A 218 11.00 -1.97 6.08
CA LEU A 218 11.62 -3.05 5.32
C LEU A 218 13.00 -2.60 4.84
N HIS A 219 13.97 -3.49 4.97
CA HIS A 219 15.35 -3.30 4.52
C HIS A 219 15.74 -4.44 3.60
N TYR A 220 16.27 -4.11 2.43
CA TYR A 220 16.87 -5.07 1.51
C TYR A 220 18.26 -4.60 1.12
N GLU A 221 19.15 -5.55 0.90
CA GLU A 221 20.42 -5.35 0.24
C GLU A 221 20.48 -6.28 -0.97
N ILE A 222 20.73 -5.71 -2.15
CA ILE A 222 20.91 -6.45 -3.38
C ILE A 222 22.39 -6.42 -3.75
N ASP A 223 22.95 -7.60 -4.02
CA ASP A 223 24.23 -7.78 -4.69
C ASP A 223 24.04 -7.54 -6.19
N THR A 224 24.57 -6.42 -6.71
CA THR A 224 24.37 -6.07 -8.13
C THR A 224 25.24 -6.91 -9.07
N GLU A 225 26.32 -7.51 -8.58
CA GLU A 225 27.17 -8.41 -9.37
C GLU A 225 26.53 -9.79 -9.49
N ARG A 226 26.05 -10.35 -8.37
CA ARG A 226 25.38 -11.67 -8.32
C ARG A 226 23.91 -11.62 -8.73
N ASN A 227 23.35 -10.43 -8.86
CA ASN A 227 21.94 -10.17 -9.11
C ASN A 227 21.00 -10.88 -8.11
N ALA A 228 21.33 -10.84 -6.82
CA ALA A 228 20.60 -11.58 -5.78
C ALA A 228 20.42 -10.75 -4.50
N ILE A 229 19.40 -11.08 -3.71
CA ILE A 229 19.17 -10.47 -2.39
C ILE A 229 20.25 -10.97 -1.41
N ALA A 230 21.16 -10.10 -0.99
CA ALA A 230 22.22 -10.44 -0.04
C ALA A 230 21.71 -10.48 1.41
N ALA A 231 20.86 -9.52 1.77
CA ALA A 231 20.23 -9.41 3.08
C ALA A 231 18.82 -8.86 2.94
N VAL A 232 17.96 -9.23 3.88
CA VAL A 232 16.59 -8.73 3.98
C VAL A 232 16.17 -8.75 5.45
N ASP A 233 15.47 -7.72 5.88
CA ASP A 233 14.88 -7.65 7.21
C ASP A 233 13.62 -6.78 7.21
N SER A 234 12.81 -6.95 8.25
CA SER A 234 11.63 -6.14 8.51
C SER A 234 11.50 -5.86 10.00
N VAL A 235 11.38 -4.58 10.35
CA VAL A 235 11.03 -4.13 11.70
C VAL A 235 9.56 -3.74 11.71
N ILE A 236 8.83 -4.23 12.71
CA ILE A 236 7.39 -4.04 12.82
C ILE A 236 7.08 -3.39 14.16
N SER A 237 6.53 -2.20 14.12
CA SER A 237 6.16 -1.41 15.31
C SER A 237 4.66 -1.46 15.59
N ARG A 238 3.83 -1.83 14.61
CA ARG A 238 2.38 -1.95 14.77
C ARG A 238 1.77 -2.92 13.78
N LEU A 239 0.88 -3.78 14.27
CA LEU A 239 0.07 -4.71 13.49
C LEU A 239 -1.42 -4.52 13.82
N PRO A 240 -2.34 -4.74 12.86
CA PRO A 240 -3.79 -4.64 13.12
C PRO A 240 -4.29 -5.67 14.15
N TYR A 241 -3.67 -6.85 14.17
CA TYR A 241 -3.97 -7.93 15.12
C TYR A 241 -2.66 -8.55 15.58
N ASP A 242 -1.91 -7.83 16.42
CA ASP A 242 -0.64 -8.32 16.96
C ASP A 242 -0.86 -9.58 17.81
N GLY A 243 -0.04 -10.60 17.61
CA GLY A 243 -0.25 -11.97 18.11
C GLY A 243 -0.80 -12.95 17.05
N ILE A 244 -1.42 -12.44 15.98
CA ILE A 244 -1.87 -13.22 14.81
C ILE A 244 -1.13 -12.75 13.57
N CYS A 245 -1.17 -11.44 13.28
CA CYS A 245 -0.45 -10.85 12.16
C CYS A 245 1.07 -11.04 12.27
N SER A 246 1.62 -11.36 13.44
CA SER A 246 3.05 -11.61 13.64
C SER A 246 3.52 -12.94 13.01
N GLU A 247 2.62 -13.92 12.85
CA GLU A 247 2.92 -15.25 12.29
C GLU A 247 3.60 -15.22 10.91
N PRO A 248 3.07 -14.51 9.89
CA PRO A 248 3.68 -14.51 8.56
C PRO A 248 4.95 -13.65 8.43
N GLN A 249 5.35 -12.88 9.45
CA GLN A 249 6.36 -11.83 9.28
C GLN A 249 7.76 -12.38 8.99
N GLY A 250 8.12 -13.49 9.64
CA GLY A 250 9.39 -14.18 9.41
C GLY A 250 9.57 -14.70 7.98
N ARG A 251 8.51 -14.80 7.17
CA ARG A 251 8.59 -15.28 5.78
C ARG A 251 9.43 -14.38 4.89
N ILE A 252 9.63 -13.12 5.26
CA ILE A 252 10.50 -12.20 4.51
C ILE A 252 11.92 -12.74 4.33
N GLN A 253 12.41 -13.51 5.32
CA GLN A 253 13.73 -14.13 5.30
C GLN A 253 13.91 -15.16 4.18
N SER A 254 12.80 -15.74 3.67
CA SER A 254 12.85 -16.67 2.54
C SER A 254 13.34 -16.03 1.23
N LEU A 255 13.35 -14.69 1.15
CA LEU A 255 13.84 -13.95 -0.01
C LEU A 255 15.36 -13.83 -0.04
N ARG A 256 16.05 -14.07 1.08
CA ARG A 256 17.52 -14.00 1.12
C ARG A 256 18.12 -15.03 0.15
N GLY A 257 19.07 -14.59 -0.67
CA GLY A 257 19.72 -15.38 -1.69
C GLY A 257 18.91 -15.56 -2.98
N GLN A 258 17.65 -15.10 -3.03
CA GLN A 258 16.86 -15.23 -4.25
C GLN A 258 17.42 -14.31 -5.36
N PRO A 259 17.50 -14.79 -6.60
CA PRO A 259 17.80 -13.95 -7.76
C PRO A 259 16.73 -12.87 -7.92
N VAL A 260 17.16 -11.64 -8.19
CA VAL A 260 16.26 -10.51 -8.43
C VAL A 260 15.99 -10.40 -9.93
N GLY A 261 14.77 -10.78 -10.33
CA GLY A 261 14.34 -10.78 -11.72
C GLY A 261 12.82 -10.93 -11.87
N ALA A 262 12.34 -11.16 -13.10
CA ALA A 262 10.91 -11.31 -13.38
C ALA A 262 10.25 -12.44 -12.59
N ALA A 263 10.99 -13.53 -12.33
CA ALA A 263 10.52 -14.65 -11.51
C ALA A 263 10.27 -14.24 -10.05
N LEU A 264 11.13 -13.38 -9.48
CA LEU A 264 10.96 -12.87 -8.11
C LEU A 264 9.66 -12.09 -7.96
N ARG A 265 9.32 -11.23 -8.93
CA ARG A 265 8.04 -10.48 -8.91
C ARG A 265 6.82 -11.41 -8.85
N LYS A 266 6.91 -12.59 -9.46
CA LYS A 266 5.86 -13.61 -9.38
C LYS A 266 5.90 -14.37 -8.06
N SER A 267 7.09 -14.74 -7.57
CA SER A 267 7.23 -15.56 -6.36
C SER A 267 6.89 -14.80 -5.07
N ILE A 268 7.12 -13.48 -4.99
CA ILE A 268 6.83 -12.70 -3.78
C ILE A 268 5.35 -12.76 -3.39
N GLN A 269 4.43 -12.94 -4.34
CA GLN A 269 3.01 -13.10 -4.02
C GLN A 269 2.78 -14.40 -3.22
N SER A 270 3.37 -15.50 -3.65
CA SER A 270 3.28 -16.79 -2.94
C SER A 270 4.08 -16.82 -1.64
N SER A 271 5.23 -16.12 -1.59
CA SER A 271 6.13 -16.15 -0.44
C SER A 271 5.65 -15.23 0.68
N LEU A 272 5.19 -14.02 0.32
CA LEU A 272 4.85 -12.97 1.27
C LEU A 272 3.35 -12.68 1.36
N GLY A 273 2.56 -12.94 0.32
CA GLY A 273 1.15 -12.57 0.24
C GLY A 273 0.17 -13.74 0.42
N GLY A 274 -1.10 -13.44 0.17
CA GLY A 274 -2.22 -14.40 0.18
C GLY A 274 -2.53 -14.99 1.56
N VAL A 275 -3.33 -16.06 1.58
CA VAL A 275 -3.86 -16.70 2.80
C VAL A 275 -2.79 -17.17 3.80
N GLY A 276 -1.53 -17.34 3.36
CA GLY A 276 -0.42 -17.70 4.24
C GLY A 276 0.47 -16.52 4.65
N GLY A 277 0.24 -15.34 4.08
CA GLY A 277 1.19 -14.22 4.12
C GLY A 277 0.64 -12.93 4.73
N CYS A 278 1.46 -11.89 4.66
CA CYS A 278 1.15 -10.52 5.04
C CYS A 278 1.01 -9.64 3.78
N ALA A 279 -0.19 -9.10 3.56
CA ALA A 279 -0.46 -8.22 2.42
C ALA A 279 0.48 -7.00 2.38
N GLN A 280 0.82 -6.42 3.53
CA GLN A 280 1.72 -5.25 3.60
C GLN A 280 3.17 -5.61 3.28
N LEU A 281 3.67 -6.78 3.71
CA LEU A 281 5.00 -7.23 3.29
C LEU A 281 5.08 -7.40 1.77
N TYR A 282 4.06 -8.01 1.17
CA TYR A 282 3.96 -8.15 -0.28
C TYR A 282 3.93 -6.78 -0.98
N ASP A 283 3.05 -5.88 -0.55
CA ASP A 283 2.85 -4.56 -1.16
C ASP A 283 4.12 -3.71 -1.11
N LEU A 284 4.74 -3.60 0.07
CA LEU A 284 5.94 -2.78 0.26
C LEU A 284 7.14 -3.35 -0.51
N THR A 285 7.28 -4.68 -0.57
CA THR A 285 8.29 -5.35 -1.40
C THR A 285 8.04 -5.10 -2.88
N SER A 286 6.80 -5.25 -3.33
CA SER A 286 6.41 -5.01 -4.73
C SER A 286 6.72 -3.57 -5.14
N ASP A 287 6.43 -2.60 -4.29
CA ASP A 287 6.72 -1.19 -4.54
C ASP A 287 8.22 -0.91 -4.65
N LEU A 288 9.07 -1.55 -3.84
CA LEU A 288 10.52 -1.46 -4.00
C LEU A 288 10.99 -2.03 -5.33
N LEU A 289 10.46 -3.19 -5.72
CA LEU A 289 10.83 -3.85 -6.98
C LEU A 289 10.39 -3.06 -8.23
N LYS A 290 9.41 -2.15 -8.12
CA LYS A 290 9.03 -1.22 -9.20
C LYS A 290 10.09 -0.14 -9.43
N LEU A 291 10.89 0.19 -8.41
CA LEU A 291 11.95 1.19 -8.52
C LEU A 291 13.23 0.64 -9.16
N LEU A 292 13.27 -0.66 -9.50
CA LEU A 292 14.42 -1.33 -10.07
C LEU A 292 14.29 -1.54 -11.57
N THR A 293 15.41 -1.34 -12.29
CA THR A 293 15.64 -1.93 -13.61
C THR A 293 16.11 -3.36 -13.41
N LEU A 294 15.32 -4.31 -13.89
CA LEU A 294 15.66 -5.73 -13.85
C LEU A 294 16.45 -6.14 -15.10
N PRO A 295 17.33 -7.16 -15.02
CA PRO A 295 17.92 -7.76 -16.20
C PRO A 295 16.82 -8.26 -17.14
N ALA A 296 17.02 -8.15 -18.46
CA ALA A 296 16.15 -8.79 -19.43
C ALA A 296 16.11 -10.30 -19.15
N SER A 297 14.93 -10.90 -19.22
CA SER A 297 14.78 -12.36 -19.09
C SER A 297 15.60 -13.03 -20.21
N SER A 298 16.62 -13.80 -19.83
CA SER A 298 17.29 -14.75 -20.73
C SER A 298 16.39 -15.96 -20.96
#